data_AF-A0A935TRD5-F1
#
_entry.id   AF-A0A935TRD5-F1
#
_cell.length_a   1.000
_cell.length_b   1.000
_cell.length_c   1.000
_cell.angle_alpha   90.00
_cell.angle_beta   90.00
_cell.angle_gamma   90.00
#
_symmetry.space_group_name_H-M   'P 1'
#
loop_
_entity.id
_entity.type
_entity.pdbx_description
1 polymer ?
#
loop_
_entity_poly.entity_id
_entity_poly.type
_entity_poly.pdbx_seq_one_letter_code
_entity_poly.pdbx_strand_id
1 'polypeptide(L)'
;MNAPSNPVIFMRDERLKAEAAIEPDPVPTSPAAKTTQIIAIYGKGGIGKSFTLANLSYMMAQQGKKVLLIGCDPKSDTTSLLFGGKACPTIIETSSKKKLAGESVAIGDVCFKRDGVYAMELGGPEVGRGCGGRGIIHGFETLEKLGFHDWGFDYVLLDFLGDVVCGGFGLPIARDMCQKVIVVASNDLQSLYVANNVCSAVEYFRKLGGNVGVAGMVINRDDGTGEAKQFAEHAGIPVLATIPSNEDIRRKSASYEIIGRPGTQWAPLFEELATNVAVAPPVRPKPQTQDQLLGLFSAEVTGRNFQMEPATTFDMVGKHELIKPTLEVVYDAA
;
A
#
# COMPACT_ATOMS: atom_id res chain seq x y z
N MET A 1 -9.35 56.63 -0.33
CA MET A 1 -9.90 55.26 -0.54
C MET A 1 -9.07 54.33 0.32
N ASN A 2 -9.55 54.04 1.53
CA ASN A 2 -8.84 53.19 2.50
C ASN A 2 -9.51 51.81 2.49
N ALA A 3 -8.76 50.77 2.11
CA ALA A 3 -9.15 49.39 2.33
C ALA A 3 -8.58 48.93 3.68
N PRO A 4 -9.37 48.33 4.58
CA PRO A 4 -8.83 47.78 5.83
C PRO A 4 -8.21 46.40 5.56
N SER A 5 -6.93 46.24 5.91
CA SER A 5 -6.26 44.95 5.99
C SER A 5 -6.62 44.27 7.32
N ASN A 6 -7.60 43.35 7.29
CA ASN A 6 -7.80 42.42 8.40
C ASN A 6 -6.69 41.35 8.40
N PRO A 7 -5.97 41.14 9.52
CA PRO A 7 -5.05 40.01 9.63
C PRO A 7 -5.84 38.70 9.66
N VAL A 8 -5.39 37.73 8.87
CA VAL A 8 -5.91 36.35 8.90
C VAL A 8 -5.53 35.73 10.25
N ILE A 9 -6.50 35.61 11.15
CA ILE A 9 -6.30 34.94 12.44
C ILE A 9 -6.24 33.43 12.19
N PHE A 10 -5.06 32.83 12.40
CA PHE A 10 -4.85 31.38 12.42
C PHE A 10 -5.51 30.75 13.67
N MET A 11 -6.83 30.66 13.71
CA MET A 11 -7.53 29.78 14.65
C MET A 11 -7.50 28.33 14.13
N ARG A 12 -6.40 27.61 14.34
CA ARG A 12 -6.35 26.17 13.98
C ARG A 12 -5.30 25.31 14.68
N ASP A 13 -4.78 25.71 15.83
CA ASP A 13 -3.66 24.97 16.45
C ASP A 13 -4.10 24.04 17.61
N GLU A 14 -5.10 24.44 18.41
CA GLU A 14 -5.49 23.66 19.59
C GLU A 14 -6.22 22.35 19.26
N ARG A 15 -7.06 22.34 18.22
CA ARG A 15 -7.83 21.14 17.86
C ARG A 15 -6.95 20.03 17.26
N LEU A 16 -5.94 20.41 16.49
CA LEU A 16 -4.97 19.47 15.91
C LEU A 16 -4.01 18.93 16.99
N LYS A 17 -3.63 19.77 17.96
CA LYS A 17 -2.87 19.34 19.14
C LYS A 17 -3.69 18.41 20.04
N ALA A 18 -4.98 18.66 20.20
CA ALA A 18 -5.88 17.79 20.94
C ALA A 18 -6.09 16.43 20.26
N GLU A 19 -6.24 16.40 18.93
CA GLU A 19 -6.33 15.14 18.16
C GLU A 19 -5.02 14.33 18.24
N ALA A 20 -3.85 14.98 18.28
CA ALA A 20 -2.55 14.32 18.38
C ALA A 20 -2.21 13.81 19.79
N ALA A 21 -2.92 14.26 20.82
CA ALA A 21 -2.71 13.87 22.22
C ALA A 21 -3.54 12.63 22.64
N ILE A 22 -4.36 12.09 21.75
CA ILE A 22 -5.14 10.87 22.01
C ILE A 22 -4.19 9.66 21.88
N GLU A 23 -3.90 9.00 23.01
CA GLU A 23 -3.15 7.75 22.99
C GLU A 23 -3.94 6.65 22.26
N PRO A 24 -3.30 5.82 21.42
CA PRO A 24 -3.97 4.72 20.76
C PRO A 24 -4.44 3.68 21.77
N ASP A 25 -5.62 3.09 21.52
CA ASP A 25 -6.19 2.08 22.41
C ASP A 25 -5.22 0.91 22.65
N PRO A 26 -5.18 0.36 23.87
CA PRO A 26 -4.31 -0.75 24.21
C PRO A 26 -4.65 -2.00 23.40
N VAL A 27 -3.61 -2.73 22.98
CA VAL A 27 -3.74 -3.95 22.18
C VAL A 27 -4.56 -5.01 22.96
N PRO A 28 -5.63 -5.59 22.38
CA PRO A 28 -6.44 -6.60 23.05
C PRO A 28 -5.63 -7.85 23.43
N THR A 29 -5.74 -8.27 24.70
CA THR A 29 -4.98 -9.39 25.31
C THR A 29 -5.78 -10.69 25.43
N SER A 30 -6.69 -10.96 24.48
CA SER A 30 -7.48 -12.20 24.48
C SER A 30 -6.65 -13.44 24.07
N PRO A 31 -7.00 -14.66 24.53
CA PRO A 31 -6.27 -15.88 24.21
C PRO A 31 -6.31 -16.19 22.70
N ALA A 32 -5.22 -16.74 22.16
CA ALA A 32 -5.03 -16.96 20.73
C ALA A 32 -6.07 -17.92 20.13
N ALA A 33 -7.19 -17.35 19.65
CA ALA A 33 -7.98 -17.91 18.58
C ALA A 33 -7.07 -18.22 17.39
N LYS A 34 -7.49 -19.11 16.46
CA LYS A 34 -6.82 -19.28 15.16
C LYS A 34 -6.43 -17.89 14.63
N THR A 35 -5.14 -17.57 14.64
CA THR A 35 -4.70 -16.19 14.41
C THR A 35 -4.85 -15.91 12.92
N THR A 36 -5.91 -15.19 12.56
CA THR A 36 -6.12 -14.64 11.22
C THR A 36 -4.83 -14.03 10.72
N GLN A 37 -4.33 -14.47 9.56
CA GLN A 37 -3.17 -13.85 8.93
C GLN A 37 -3.63 -12.66 8.09
N ILE A 38 -3.39 -11.46 8.60
CA ILE A 38 -3.62 -10.20 7.89
C ILE A 38 -2.33 -9.83 7.15
N ILE A 39 -2.45 -9.71 5.83
CA ILE A 39 -1.34 -9.49 4.91
C ILE A 39 -1.66 -8.26 4.08
N ALA A 40 -0.77 -7.27 4.09
CA ALA A 40 -0.88 -6.10 3.24
C ALA A 40 -0.03 -6.26 1.98
N ILE A 41 -0.57 -5.89 0.83
CA ILE A 41 0.07 -6.03 -0.48
C ILE A 41 0.29 -4.63 -1.03
N TYR A 42 1.54 -4.33 -1.37
CA TYR A 42 1.95 -3.04 -1.92
C TYR A 42 2.65 -3.22 -3.25
N GLY A 43 2.79 -2.11 -3.98
CA GLY A 43 3.42 -2.08 -5.29
C GLY A 43 2.92 -0.90 -6.12
N LYS A 44 3.68 -0.55 -7.14
CA LYS A 44 3.42 0.56 -8.06
C LYS A 44 2.02 0.48 -8.68
N GLY A 45 1.39 1.61 -8.97
CA GLY A 45 0.15 1.68 -9.74
C GLY A 45 0.27 0.91 -11.06
N GLY A 46 -0.71 0.03 -11.35
CA GLY A 46 -0.70 -0.77 -12.59
C GLY A 46 0.33 -1.90 -12.65
N ILE A 47 0.97 -2.26 -11.51
CA ILE A 47 1.91 -3.38 -11.47
C ILE A 47 1.23 -4.76 -11.54
N GLY A 48 -0.07 -4.83 -11.24
CA GLY A 48 -0.84 -6.08 -11.19
C GLY A 48 -1.06 -6.65 -9.78
N LYS A 49 -1.11 -5.80 -8.75
CA LYS A 49 -1.48 -6.20 -7.37
C LYS A 49 -2.83 -6.90 -7.33
N SER A 50 -3.88 -6.22 -7.82
CA SER A 50 -5.25 -6.73 -7.82
C SER A 50 -5.40 -8.03 -8.62
N PHE A 51 -4.66 -8.15 -9.74
CA PHE A 51 -4.59 -9.39 -10.50
C PHE A 51 -3.98 -10.53 -9.68
N THR A 52 -2.85 -10.29 -9.03
CA THR A 52 -2.18 -11.25 -8.16
C THR A 52 -3.09 -11.68 -7.01
N LEU A 53 -3.73 -10.71 -6.36
CA LEU A 53 -4.60 -10.91 -5.20
C LEU A 53 -5.89 -11.65 -5.52
N ALA A 54 -6.56 -11.32 -6.63
CA ALA A 54 -7.77 -12.01 -7.04
C ALA A 54 -7.50 -13.48 -7.34
N ASN A 55 -6.40 -13.81 -8.03
CA ASN A 55 -6.03 -15.20 -8.28
C ASN A 55 -5.52 -15.92 -7.02
N LEU A 56 -4.74 -15.25 -6.17
CA LEU A 56 -4.25 -15.79 -4.90
C LEU A 56 -5.39 -16.11 -3.94
N SER A 57 -6.28 -15.14 -3.71
CA SER A 57 -7.45 -15.32 -2.84
C SER A 57 -8.36 -16.44 -3.35
N TYR A 58 -8.58 -16.50 -4.67
CA TYR A 58 -9.33 -17.58 -5.29
C TYR A 58 -8.71 -18.95 -5.03
N MET A 59 -7.40 -19.09 -5.29
CA MET A 59 -6.69 -20.35 -5.07
C MET A 59 -6.70 -20.77 -3.60
N MET A 60 -6.42 -19.84 -2.68
CA MET A 60 -6.51 -20.12 -1.23
C MET A 60 -7.91 -20.58 -0.82
N ALA A 61 -8.97 -19.98 -1.38
CA ALA A 61 -10.35 -20.43 -1.14
C ALA A 61 -10.62 -21.83 -1.70
N GLN A 62 -10.10 -22.16 -2.89
CA GLN A 62 -10.21 -23.52 -3.45
C GLN A 62 -9.42 -24.56 -2.62
N GLN A 63 -8.38 -24.14 -1.91
CA GLN A 63 -7.65 -24.95 -0.93
C GLN A 63 -8.35 -25.02 0.45
N GLY A 64 -9.62 -24.58 0.54
CA GLY A 64 -10.45 -24.67 1.73
C GLY A 64 -10.17 -23.60 2.79
N LYS A 65 -9.43 -22.53 2.46
CA LYS A 65 -9.19 -21.41 3.38
C LYS A 65 -10.34 -20.41 3.31
N LYS A 66 -10.72 -19.86 4.46
CA LYS A 66 -11.66 -18.74 4.52
C LYS A 66 -10.89 -17.44 4.31
N VAL A 67 -11.05 -16.81 3.15
CA VAL A 67 -10.27 -15.63 2.73
C VAL A 67 -11.14 -14.40 2.57
N LEU A 68 -10.67 -13.27 3.09
CA LEU A 68 -11.22 -11.94 2.85
C LEU A 68 -10.23 -11.10 2.03
N LEU A 69 -10.66 -10.56 0.90
CA LEU A 69 -9.92 -9.61 0.08
C LEU A 69 -10.51 -8.21 0.26
N ILE A 70 -9.71 -7.24 0.69
CA ILE A 70 -10.15 -5.85 0.83
C ILE A 70 -9.32 -4.98 -0.11
N GLY A 71 -10.00 -4.26 -1.01
CA GLY A 71 -9.37 -3.19 -1.78
C GLY A 71 -9.17 -1.94 -0.91
N CYS A 72 -7.92 -1.51 -0.77
CA CYS A 72 -7.51 -0.33 0.00
C CYS A 72 -6.86 0.73 -0.90
N ASP A 73 -7.26 0.76 -2.17
CA ASP A 73 -6.86 1.75 -3.17
C ASP A 73 -8.07 2.65 -3.48
N PRO A 74 -7.92 4.00 -3.49
CA PRO A 74 -9.00 4.89 -3.91
C PRO A 74 -9.56 4.57 -5.31
N LYS A 75 -8.80 3.88 -6.17
CA LYS A 75 -9.26 3.39 -7.48
C LYS A 75 -10.42 2.38 -7.40
N SER A 76 -10.58 1.69 -6.27
CA SER A 76 -11.75 0.87 -5.91
C SER A 76 -12.14 -0.23 -6.91
N ASP A 77 -11.16 -0.87 -7.55
CA ASP A 77 -11.40 -1.92 -8.56
C ASP A 77 -10.65 -3.23 -8.28
N THR A 78 -10.11 -3.39 -7.07
CA THR A 78 -9.37 -4.58 -6.65
C THR A 78 -10.21 -5.85 -6.83
N THR A 79 -11.46 -5.76 -6.41
CA THR A 79 -12.44 -6.85 -6.39
C THR A 79 -13.15 -7.03 -7.74
N SER A 80 -13.02 -6.08 -8.67
CA SER A 80 -13.66 -6.16 -9.99
C SER A 80 -13.23 -7.40 -10.76
N LEU A 81 -11.94 -7.78 -10.69
CA LEU A 81 -11.47 -9.02 -11.33
C LEU A 81 -12.13 -10.24 -10.69
N LEU A 82 -12.23 -10.27 -9.37
CA LEU A 82 -12.92 -11.34 -8.67
C LEU A 82 -14.39 -11.42 -9.09
N PHE A 83 -15.09 -10.31 -9.38
CA PHE A 83 -16.51 -10.32 -9.77
C PHE A 83 -16.78 -10.18 -11.27
N GLY A 84 -15.79 -10.48 -12.11
CA GLY A 84 -15.96 -10.49 -13.57
C GLY A 84 -16.30 -9.12 -14.16
N GLY A 85 -15.65 -8.06 -13.65
CA GLY A 85 -15.80 -6.68 -14.09
C GLY A 85 -16.88 -5.87 -13.34
N LYS A 86 -17.59 -6.47 -12.38
CA LYS A 86 -18.56 -5.75 -11.54
C LYS A 86 -17.86 -5.06 -10.38
N ALA A 87 -18.13 -3.76 -10.21
CA ALA A 87 -17.65 -3.00 -9.06
C ALA A 87 -18.48 -3.32 -7.80
N CYS A 88 -17.80 -3.61 -6.70
CA CYS A 88 -18.45 -3.72 -5.40
C CYS A 88 -18.83 -2.33 -4.86
N PRO A 89 -20.01 -2.17 -4.22
CA PRO A 89 -20.29 -1.01 -3.38
C PRO A 89 -19.18 -0.78 -2.35
N THR A 90 -18.68 0.45 -2.28
CA THR A 90 -17.57 0.79 -1.38
C THR A 90 -18.06 1.08 0.04
N ILE A 91 -17.24 0.78 1.04
CA ILE A 91 -17.58 0.98 2.46
C ILE A 91 -17.84 2.46 2.76
N ILE A 92 -16.95 3.35 2.29
CA ILE A 92 -17.05 4.79 2.56
C ILE A 92 -18.32 5.38 1.94
N GLU A 93 -18.61 5.05 0.68
CA GLU A 93 -19.79 5.56 -0.02
C GLU A 93 -21.09 5.01 0.57
N THR A 94 -21.15 3.70 0.81
CA THR A 94 -22.32 3.03 1.39
C THR A 94 -22.60 3.51 2.80
N SER A 95 -21.56 3.63 3.64
CA SER A 95 -21.67 4.17 5.01
C SER A 95 -22.19 5.61 4.99
N SER A 96 -21.68 6.45 4.09
CA SER A 96 -22.13 7.83 3.93
C SER A 96 -23.60 7.92 3.52
N LYS A 97 -24.02 7.12 2.53
CA LYS A 97 -25.42 7.05 2.06
C LYS A 97 -26.37 6.60 3.16
N LYS A 98 -26.03 5.53 3.88
CA LYS A 98 -26.87 4.99 4.97
C LYS A 98 -26.97 5.94 6.15
N LYS A 99 -25.86 6.58 6.53
CA LYS A 99 -25.86 7.61 7.57
C LYS A 99 -26.79 8.78 7.23
N LEU A 100 -26.81 9.23 5.97
CA LEU A 100 -27.74 10.27 5.51
C LEU A 100 -29.21 9.81 5.53
N ALA A 101 -29.46 8.52 5.31
CA ALA A 101 -30.79 7.91 5.42
C ALA A 101 -31.21 7.59 6.88
N GLY A 102 -30.34 7.82 7.88
CA GLY A 102 -30.60 7.46 9.27
C GLY A 102 -30.48 5.95 9.56
N GLU A 103 -29.84 5.20 8.67
CA GLU A 103 -29.64 3.75 8.77
C GLU A 103 -28.20 3.39 9.20
N SER A 104 -28.03 2.25 9.85
CA SER A 104 -26.71 1.66 10.12
C SER A 104 -26.25 0.80 8.93
N VAL A 105 -24.96 0.87 8.61
CA VAL A 105 -24.33 -0.06 7.66
C VAL A 105 -24.27 -1.47 8.24
N ALA A 106 -24.61 -2.46 7.44
CA ALA A 106 -24.50 -3.88 7.76
C ALA A 106 -23.46 -4.55 6.85
N ILE A 107 -22.93 -5.69 7.28
CA ILE A 107 -21.89 -6.44 6.53
C ILE A 107 -22.37 -6.77 5.10
N GLY A 108 -23.64 -7.16 4.93
CA GLY A 108 -24.21 -7.52 3.63
C GLY A 108 -24.32 -6.35 2.63
N ASP A 109 -24.16 -5.11 3.08
CA ASP A 109 -24.18 -3.94 2.20
C ASP A 109 -22.83 -3.72 1.49
N VAL A 110 -21.75 -4.27 2.06
CA VAL A 110 -20.36 -3.96 1.67
C VAL A 110 -19.47 -5.19 1.46
N CYS A 111 -19.92 -6.37 1.91
CA CYS A 111 -19.22 -7.64 1.75
C CYS A 111 -19.94 -8.53 0.75
N PHE A 112 -19.23 -8.93 -0.30
CA PHE A 112 -19.75 -9.82 -1.34
C PHE A 112 -18.88 -11.07 -1.41
N LYS A 113 -19.42 -12.16 -1.95
CA LYS A 113 -18.70 -13.43 -2.05
C LYS A 113 -18.82 -14.05 -3.43
N ARG A 114 -17.75 -14.70 -3.88
CA ARG A 114 -17.72 -15.53 -5.09
C ARG A 114 -16.81 -16.73 -4.86
N ASP A 115 -17.30 -17.92 -5.18
CA ASP A 115 -16.52 -19.16 -5.20
C ASP A 115 -15.69 -19.39 -3.91
N GLY A 116 -16.22 -18.98 -2.76
CA GLY A 116 -15.56 -19.11 -1.45
C GLY A 116 -14.70 -17.92 -0.99
N VAL A 117 -14.42 -16.96 -1.86
CA VAL A 117 -13.72 -15.71 -1.52
C VAL A 117 -14.72 -14.66 -1.05
N TYR A 118 -14.43 -14.00 0.06
CA TYR A 118 -15.17 -12.82 0.54
C TYR A 118 -14.40 -11.57 0.14
N ALA A 119 -15.11 -10.52 -0.25
CA ALA A 119 -14.49 -9.35 -0.81
C ALA A 119 -15.24 -8.05 -0.44
N MET A 120 -14.46 -7.01 -0.18
CA MET A 120 -14.91 -5.66 0.15
C MET A 120 -14.04 -4.63 -0.57
N GLU A 121 -14.58 -3.43 -0.77
CA GLU A 121 -13.82 -2.26 -1.24
C GLU A 121 -13.96 -1.16 -0.20
N LEU A 122 -12.85 -0.62 0.31
CA LEU A 122 -12.93 0.52 1.22
C LEU A 122 -13.53 1.74 0.51
N GLY A 123 -13.11 1.97 -0.73
CA GLY A 123 -13.39 3.20 -1.43
C GLY A 123 -12.38 4.30 -1.10
N GLY A 124 -12.58 5.45 -1.72
CA GLY A 124 -11.81 6.66 -1.46
C GLY A 124 -12.70 7.89 -1.57
N PRO A 125 -12.14 9.08 -1.32
CA PRO A 125 -12.84 10.31 -1.63
C PRO A 125 -13.06 10.44 -3.14
N GLU A 126 -14.02 11.29 -3.54
CA GLU A 126 -14.26 11.60 -4.96
C GLU A 126 -12.97 12.07 -5.66
N VAL A 127 -12.81 11.72 -6.93
CA VAL A 127 -11.66 12.12 -7.75
C VAL A 127 -11.49 13.64 -7.72
N GLY A 128 -10.29 14.10 -7.37
CA GLY A 128 -9.97 15.52 -7.24
C GLY A 128 -10.43 16.18 -5.93
N ARG A 129 -10.97 15.41 -4.97
CA ARG A 129 -11.41 15.91 -3.67
C ARG A 129 -10.86 15.07 -2.52
N GLY A 130 -10.76 15.67 -1.34
CA GLY A 130 -10.39 14.96 -0.10
C GLY A 130 -8.94 14.48 -0.05
N CYS A 131 -8.68 13.53 0.83
CA CYS A 131 -7.35 12.92 1.05
C CYS A 131 -7.51 11.41 1.12
N GLY A 132 -6.87 10.68 0.20
CA GLY A 132 -6.97 9.21 0.13
C GLY A 132 -6.62 8.54 1.46
N GLY A 133 -5.53 8.96 2.11
CA GLY A 133 -5.12 8.42 3.41
C GLY A 133 -6.17 8.60 4.51
N ARG A 134 -6.86 9.76 4.57
CA ARG A 134 -7.96 9.94 5.53
C ARG A 134 -9.16 9.05 5.21
N GLY A 135 -9.44 8.83 3.92
CA GLY A 135 -10.45 7.86 3.49
C GLY A 135 -10.15 6.45 4.00
N ILE A 136 -8.91 5.99 3.83
CA ILE A 136 -8.48 4.67 4.32
C ILE A 136 -8.67 4.54 5.83
N ILE A 137 -8.19 5.50 6.63
CA ILE A 137 -8.37 5.48 8.09
C ILE A 137 -9.85 5.37 8.46
N HIS A 138 -10.70 6.23 7.88
CA HIS A 138 -12.13 6.23 8.15
C HIS A 138 -12.84 4.93 7.74
N GLY A 139 -12.42 4.33 6.62
CA GLY A 139 -12.96 3.07 6.16
C GLY A 139 -12.59 1.91 7.09
N PHE A 140 -11.35 1.88 7.62
CA PHE A 140 -10.95 0.89 8.64
C PHE A 140 -11.68 1.09 9.97
N GLU A 141 -11.88 2.33 10.43
CA GLU A 141 -12.73 2.60 11.62
C GLU A 141 -14.17 2.07 11.43
N THR A 142 -14.69 2.14 10.20
CA THR A 142 -16.00 1.58 9.86
C THR A 142 -15.99 0.05 9.87
N LEU A 143 -14.92 -0.57 9.35
CA LEU A 143 -14.72 -2.03 9.41
C LEU A 143 -14.61 -2.53 10.86
N GLU A 144 -13.86 -1.85 11.71
CA GLU A 144 -13.72 -2.17 13.13
C GLU A 144 -15.08 -2.16 13.84
N LYS A 145 -15.92 -1.15 13.57
CA LYS A 145 -17.30 -1.08 14.09
C LYS A 145 -18.20 -2.22 13.60
N LEU A 146 -17.90 -2.82 12.45
CA LEU A 146 -18.61 -3.99 11.93
C LEU A 146 -18.08 -5.32 12.50
N GLY A 147 -17.08 -5.28 13.39
CA GLY A 147 -16.49 -6.46 14.03
C GLY A 147 -15.41 -7.14 13.19
N PHE A 148 -14.61 -6.37 12.43
CA PHE A 148 -13.55 -6.87 11.55
C PHE A 148 -12.67 -7.98 12.17
N HIS A 149 -12.34 -7.85 13.46
CA HIS A 149 -11.49 -8.81 14.17
C HIS A 149 -12.21 -10.11 14.60
N ASP A 150 -13.54 -10.15 14.56
CA ASP A 150 -14.35 -11.26 15.06
C ASP A 150 -14.83 -12.23 13.97
N TRP A 151 -14.56 -11.93 12.69
CA TRP A 151 -15.12 -12.70 11.58
C TRP A 151 -14.44 -14.06 11.32
N GLY A 152 -13.33 -14.35 12.00
CA GLY A 152 -12.66 -15.66 11.98
C GLY A 152 -12.22 -16.12 10.59
N PHE A 153 -11.58 -15.25 9.82
CA PHE A 153 -10.95 -15.59 8.53
C PHE A 153 -9.60 -16.28 8.77
N ASP A 154 -9.20 -17.19 7.87
CA ASP A 154 -7.83 -17.73 7.90
C ASP A 154 -6.84 -16.68 7.37
N TYR A 155 -7.25 -15.95 6.32
CA TYR A 155 -6.46 -14.90 5.68
C TYR A 155 -7.29 -13.66 5.40
N VAL A 156 -6.71 -12.48 5.65
CA VAL A 156 -7.20 -11.19 5.17
C VAL A 156 -6.11 -10.57 4.30
N LEU A 157 -6.41 -10.32 3.02
CA LEU A 157 -5.51 -9.73 2.05
C LEU A 157 -5.93 -8.28 1.80
N LEU A 158 -5.03 -7.32 2.02
CA LEU A 158 -5.30 -5.90 1.87
C LEU A 158 -4.53 -5.34 0.66
N ASP A 159 -5.22 -4.88 -0.39
CA ASP A 159 -4.60 -4.27 -1.58
C ASP A 159 -4.35 -2.78 -1.35
N PHE A 160 -3.12 -2.40 -0.99
CA PHE A 160 -2.75 -1.02 -0.73
C PHE A 160 -2.01 -0.38 -1.91
N LEU A 161 -2.29 0.90 -2.13
CA LEU A 161 -1.51 1.73 -3.03
C LEU A 161 -0.06 1.85 -2.54
N GLY A 162 0.91 1.48 -3.38
CA GLY A 162 2.33 1.46 -3.02
C GLY A 162 3.11 2.72 -3.38
N ASP A 163 2.63 3.53 -4.32
CA ASP A 163 3.36 4.73 -4.79
C ASP A 163 3.62 5.73 -3.65
N VAL A 164 2.73 5.75 -2.65
CA VAL A 164 2.90 6.52 -1.42
C VAL A 164 2.66 5.61 -0.21
N VAL A 165 3.60 5.61 0.73
CA VAL A 165 3.50 4.83 1.98
C VAL A 165 3.49 5.79 3.17
N CYS A 166 2.58 6.76 3.14
CA CYS A 166 2.45 7.81 4.15
C CYS A 166 1.02 7.86 4.72
N GLY A 167 0.88 8.42 5.93
CA GLY A 167 -0.41 8.58 6.60
C GLY A 167 -1.24 7.30 6.58
N GLY A 168 -2.47 7.39 6.05
CA GLY A 168 -3.39 6.23 5.97
C GLY A 168 -2.93 5.09 5.07
N PHE A 169 -2.07 5.33 4.06
CA PHE A 169 -1.53 4.25 3.23
C PHE A 169 -0.41 3.47 3.95
N GLY A 170 0.21 4.06 4.97
CA GLY A 170 1.15 3.37 5.86
C GLY A 170 0.48 2.72 7.07
N LEU A 171 -0.85 2.88 7.24
CA LEU A 171 -1.59 2.46 8.44
C LEU A 171 -1.38 0.98 8.82
N PRO A 172 -1.42 0.01 7.88
CA PRO A 172 -1.23 -1.40 8.24
C PRO A 172 0.12 -1.72 8.86
N ILE A 173 1.15 -0.97 8.46
CA ILE A 173 2.53 -1.11 8.94
C ILE A 173 2.69 -0.33 10.24
N ALA A 174 2.17 0.90 10.28
CA ALA A 174 2.34 1.83 11.40
C ALA A 174 1.60 1.39 12.68
N ARG A 175 0.49 0.66 12.55
CA ARG A 175 -0.35 0.21 13.67
C ARG A 175 -0.34 -1.30 13.91
N ASP A 176 0.64 -2.02 13.35
CA ASP A 176 0.73 -3.50 13.47
C ASP A 176 -0.59 -4.23 13.09
N MET A 177 -1.39 -3.66 12.18
CA MET A 177 -2.67 -4.28 11.76
C MET A 177 -2.45 -5.51 10.89
N CYS A 178 -1.29 -5.61 10.24
CA CYS A 178 -0.89 -6.77 9.46
C CYS A 178 0.36 -7.40 10.06
N GLN A 179 0.51 -8.72 9.95
CA GLN A 179 1.72 -9.40 10.42
C GLN A 179 2.85 -9.26 9.42
N LYS A 180 2.51 -9.26 8.12
CA LYS A 180 3.49 -9.24 7.04
C LYS A 180 3.00 -8.51 5.80
N VAL A 181 3.96 -7.98 5.05
CA VAL A 181 3.74 -7.24 3.80
C VAL A 181 4.28 -8.03 2.62
N ILE A 182 3.53 -8.10 1.52
CA ILE A 182 4.04 -8.59 0.24
C ILE A 182 4.21 -7.41 -0.70
N VAL A 183 5.32 -7.40 -1.43
CA VAL A 183 5.58 -6.38 -2.45
C VAL A 183 5.43 -7.00 -3.83
N VAL A 184 4.66 -6.35 -4.71
CA VAL A 184 4.54 -6.75 -6.12
C VAL A 184 5.40 -5.81 -6.95
N ALA A 185 6.33 -6.35 -7.71
CA ALA A 185 7.23 -5.57 -8.56
C ALA A 185 7.55 -6.24 -9.91
N SER A 186 8.03 -5.45 -10.86
CA SER A 186 8.63 -5.91 -12.13
C SER A 186 10.09 -5.46 -12.20
N ASN A 187 10.78 -5.82 -13.27
CA ASN A 187 12.19 -5.48 -13.48
C ASN A 187 12.43 -4.01 -13.84
N ASP A 188 11.40 -3.13 -13.88
CA ASP A 188 11.59 -1.70 -14.11
C ASP A 188 11.98 -0.92 -12.85
N LEU A 189 12.85 0.08 -13.03
CA LEU A 189 13.38 0.93 -11.96
C LEU A 189 12.28 1.54 -11.06
N GLN A 190 11.19 2.03 -11.66
CA GLN A 190 10.13 2.69 -10.93
C GLN A 190 9.38 1.71 -10.02
N SER A 191 9.18 0.47 -10.47
CA SER A 191 8.57 -0.56 -9.64
C SER A 191 9.48 -0.96 -8.48
N LEU A 192 10.79 -1.07 -8.70
CA LEU A 192 11.75 -1.40 -7.64
C LEU A 192 11.95 -0.24 -6.65
N TYR A 193 11.85 1.00 -7.12
CA TYR A 193 11.84 2.18 -6.26
C TYR A 193 10.66 2.15 -5.28
N VAL A 194 9.46 1.86 -5.78
CA VAL A 194 8.26 1.69 -4.94
C VAL A 194 8.43 0.51 -3.96
N ALA A 195 8.96 -0.61 -4.43
CA ALA A 195 9.26 -1.76 -3.57
C ALA A 195 10.22 -1.40 -2.42
N ASN A 196 11.24 -0.60 -2.73
CA ASN A 196 12.20 -0.11 -1.75
C ASN A 196 11.61 0.88 -0.76
N ASN A 197 10.68 1.73 -1.19
CA ASN A 197 9.96 2.64 -0.28
C ASN A 197 9.12 1.86 0.73
N VAL A 198 8.46 0.78 0.30
CA VAL A 198 7.74 -0.11 1.22
C VAL A 198 8.70 -0.78 2.20
N CYS A 199 9.84 -1.28 1.72
CA CYS A 199 10.88 -1.84 2.59
C CYS A 199 11.39 -0.80 3.60
N SER A 200 11.57 0.44 3.16
CA SER A 200 12.01 1.57 4.00
C SER A 200 10.98 1.89 5.07
N ALA A 201 9.68 1.87 4.73
CA ALA A 201 8.60 2.08 5.69
C ALA A 201 8.56 0.98 6.76
N VAL A 202 8.65 -0.30 6.34
CA VAL A 202 8.72 -1.44 7.27
C VAL A 202 9.94 -1.31 8.18
N GLU A 203 11.12 -1.02 7.64
CA GLU A 203 12.35 -0.84 8.43
C GLU A 203 12.26 0.34 9.41
N TYR A 204 11.63 1.44 8.99
CA TYR A 204 11.40 2.59 9.85
C TYR A 204 10.51 2.24 11.06
N PHE A 205 9.35 1.62 10.83
CA PHE A 205 8.44 1.26 11.92
C PHE A 205 8.98 0.13 12.81
N ARG A 206 9.78 -0.79 12.24
CA ARG A 206 10.55 -1.78 13.03
C ARG A 206 11.50 -1.11 14.02
N LYS A 207 12.17 -0.02 13.63
CA LYS A 207 13.05 0.75 14.55
C LYS A 207 12.26 1.44 15.67
N LEU A 208 10.99 1.75 15.44
CA LEU A 208 10.08 2.33 16.42
C LEU A 208 9.39 1.29 17.31
N GLY A 209 9.73 0.00 17.17
CA GLY A 209 9.17 -1.08 17.99
C GLY A 209 8.01 -1.85 17.36
N GLY A 210 7.64 -1.55 16.11
CA GLY A 210 6.65 -2.33 15.36
C GLY A 210 7.14 -3.75 15.03
N ASN A 211 6.18 -4.63 14.72
CA ASN A 211 6.43 -6.07 14.50
C ASN A 211 6.30 -6.50 13.04
N VAL A 212 5.68 -5.67 12.20
CA VAL A 212 5.48 -5.96 10.77
C VAL A 212 6.80 -6.24 10.05
N GLY A 213 6.84 -7.29 9.22
CA GLY A 213 7.95 -7.57 8.31
C GLY A 213 7.50 -7.71 6.86
N VAL A 214 8.45 -7.79 5.93
CA VAL A 214 8.19 -8.15 4.54
C VAL A 214 8.16 -9.67 4.45
N ALA A 215 7.09 -10.26 3.93
CA ALA A 215 6.99 -11.70 3.66
C ALA A 215 7.85 -12.09 2.46
N GLY A 216 7.88 -11.23 1.44
CA GLY A 216 8.61 -11.45 0.21
C GLY A 216 8.07 -10.61 -0.94
N MET A 217 8.56 -10.92 -2.13
CA MET A 217 8.22 -10.25 -3.38
C MET A 217 7.50 -11.19 -4.34
N VAL A 218 6.43 -10.71 -4.97
CA VAL A 218 5.90 -11.32 -6.20
C VAL A 218 6.46 -10.55 -7.39
N ILE A 219 7.23 -11.23 -8.22
CA ILE A 219 7.72 -10.63 -9.47
C ILE A 219 6.61 -10.83 -10.51
N ASN A 220 6.03 -9.74 -10.99
CA ASN A 220 4.98 -9.78 -12.01
C ASN A 220 5.50 -9.23 -13.34
N ARG A 221 4.97 -9.74 -14.46
CA ARG A 221 5.43 -9.41 -15.81
C ARG A 221 6.95 -9.58 -15.95
N ASP A 222 7.48 -10.67 -15.43
CA ASP A 222 8.91 -10.97 -15.54
C ASP A 222 9.29 -11.15 -17.02
N ASP A 223 10.16 -10.28 -17.52
CA ASP A 223 10.75 -10.31 -18.86
C ASP A 223 12.13 -11.00 -18.88
N GLY A 224 12.59 -11.49 -17.72
CA GLY A 224 13.80 -12.31 -17.60
C GLY A 224 15.10 -11.53 -17.45
N THR A 225 15.05 -10.20 -17.33
CA THR A 225 16.25 -9.36 -17.14
C THR A 225 16.86 -9.50 -15.73
N GLY A 226 16.02 -9.79 -14.72
CA GLY A 226 16.46 -10.28 -13.41
C GLY A 226 16.72 -9.24 -12.32
N GLU A 227 16.52 -7.95 -12.59
CA GLU A 227 16.72 -6.85 -11.64
C GLU A 227 15.84 -7.00 -10.39
N ALA A 228 14.60 -7.47 -10.53
CA ALA A 228 13.72 -7.70 -9.39
C ALA A 228 14.22 -8.83 -8.47
N LYS A 229 14.83 -9.88 -9.03
CA LYS A 229 15.44 -10.96 -8.25
C LYS A 229 16.68 -10.46 -7.50
N GLN A 230 17.54 -9.69 -8.17
CA GLN A 230 18.70 -9.06 -7.54
C GLN A 230 18.29 -8.08 -6.43
N PHE A 231 17.23 -7.29 -6.68
CA PHE A 231 16.66 -6.42 -5.64
C PHE A 231 16.21 -7.21 -4.42
N ALA A 232 15.47 -8.31 -4.61
CA ALA A 232 14.97 -9.14 -3.52
C ALA A 232 16.13 -9.73 -2.69
N GLU A 233 17.18 -10.20 -3.35
CA GLU A 233 18.40 -10.69 -2.70
C GLU A 233 19.10 -9.60 -1.86
N HIS A 234 19.35 -8.43 -2.45
CA HIS A 234 19.96 -7.29 -1.75
C HIS A 234 19.11 -6.81 -0.55
N ALA A 235 17.77 -6.80 -0.72
CA ALA A 235 16.84 -6.44 0.34
C ALA A 235 16.68 -7.53 1.41
N GLY A 236 17.21 -8.75 1.17
CA GLY A 236 17.11 -9.87 2.08
C GLY A 236 15.68 -10.42 2.22
N ILE A 237 14.89 -10.33 1.15
CA ILE A 237 13.49 -10.81 1.12
C ILE A 237 13.34 -11.93 0.08
N PRO A 238 12.54 -12.97 0.33
CA PRO A 238 12.39 -14.06 -0.62
C PRO A 238 11.50 -13.65 -1.80
N VAL A 239 11.70 -14.30 -2.95
CA VAL A 239 10.74 -14.25 -4.06
C VAL A 239 9.67 -15.32 -3.83
N LEU A 240 8.40 -14.90 -3.70
CA LEU A 240 7.27 -15.78 -3.40
C LEU A 240 6.69 -16.44 -4.65
N ALA A 241 6.74 -15.75 -5.79
CA ALA A 241 6.37 -16.28 -7.10
C ALA A 241 6.92 -15.36 -8.20
N THR A 242 7.00 -15.91 -9.41
CA THR A 242 7.34 -15.16 -10.62
C THR A 242 6.26 -15.39 -11.67
N ILE A 243 5.49 -14.35 -11.99
CA ILE A 243 4.49 -14.35 -13.05
C ILE A 243 5.15 -13.84 -14.32
N PRO A 244 5.25 -14.66 -15.38
CA PRO A 244 5.96 -14.28 -16.59
C PRO A 244 5.22 -13.17 -17.35
N SER A 245 5.98 -12.35 -18.07
CA SER A 245 5.43 -11.48 -19.11
C SER A 245 4.85 -12.36 -20.22
N ASN A 246 3.53 -12.50 -20.23
CA ASN A 246 2.82 -13.43 -21.11
C ASN A 246 1.54 -12.79 -21.68
N GLU A 247 1.38 -12.91 -23.00
CA GLU A 247 0.27 -12.30 -23.73
C GLU A 247 -1.10 -12.87 -23.34
N ASP A 248 -1.18 -14.19 -23.11
CA ASP A 248 -2.43 -14.83 -22.70
C ASP A 248 -2.83 -14.38 -21.29
N ILE A 249 -1.88 -14.32 -20.35
CA ILE A 249 -2.11 -13.76 -19.01
C ILE A 249 -2.62 -12.32 -19.10
N ARG A 250 -1.95 -11.48 -19.91
CA ARG A 250 -2.34 -10.08 -20.11
C ARG A 250 -3.78 -9.96 -20.62
N ARG A 251 -4.13 -10.71 -21.66
CA ARG A 251 -5.48 -10.70 -22.27
C ARG A 251 -6.55 -11.17 -21.29
N LYS A 252 -6.28 -12.26 -20.55
CA LYS A 252 -7.20 -12.80 -19.54
C LYS A 252 -7.39 -11.85 -18.37
N SER A 253 -6.30 -11.22 -17.90
CA SER A 253 -6.37 -10.16 -16.89
C SER A 253 -7.23 -8.99 -17.35
N ALA A 254 -7.06 -8.52 -18.58
CA ALA A 254 -7.85 -7.42 -19.15
C ALA A 254 -9.34 -7.77 -19.30
N SER A 255 -9.65 -9.07 -19.38
CA SER A 255 -11.02 -9.60 -19.50
C SER A 255 -11.63 -9.97 -18.13
N TYR A 256 -10.99 -9.59 -17.02
CA TYR A 256 -11.38 -9.93 -15.65
C TYR A 256 -11.51 -11.45 -15.39
N GLU A 257 -10.66 -12.25 -16.03
CA GLU A 257 -10.64 -13.70 -15.87
C GLU A 257 -9.71 -14.13 -14.73
N ILE A 258 -10.22 -15.01 -13.87
CA ILE A 258 -9.41 -15.74 -12.88
C ILE A 258 -8.71 -16.88 -13.61
N ILE A 259 -7.39 -16.79 -13.71
CA ILE A 259 -6.55 -17.78 -14.39
C ILE A 259 -6.02 -18.86 -13.44
N GLY A 260 -5.91 -18.56 -12.14
CA GLY A 260 -5.46 -19.46 -11.09
C GLY A 260 -6.52 -20.44 -10.59
N ARG A 261 -7.41 -20.91 -11.46
CA ARG A 261 -8.40 -21.94 -11.11
C ARG A 261 -7.72 -23.31 -11.07
N PRO A 262 -8.05 -24.21 -10.12
CA PRO A 262 -7.49 -25.55 -10.09
C PRO A 262 -7.62 -26.27 -11.44
N GLY A 263 -6.55 -26.94 -11.87
CA GLY A 263 -6.50 -27.70 -13.12
C GLY A 263 -6.29 -26.87 -14.41
N THR A 264 -6.18 -25.54 -14.34
CA THR A 264 -5.79 -24.72 -15.50
C THR A 264 -4.26 -24.64 -15.65
N GLN A 265 -3.81 -24.17 -16.81
CA GLN A 265 -2.39 -23.96 -17.10
C GLN A 265 -1.63 -23.16 -16.04
N TRP A 266 -2.29 -22.16 -15.43
CA TRP A 266 -1.66 -21.24 -14.48
C TRP A 266 -1.97 -21.59 -13.03
N ALA A 267 -2.73 -22.66 -12.76
CA ALA A 267 -3.04 -23.11 -11.40
C ALA A 267 -1.78 -23.37 -10.55
N PRO A 268 -0.76 -24.11 -11.04
CA PRO A 268 0.41 -24.44 -10.23
C PRO A 268 1.15 -23.20 -9.70
N LEU A 269 1.18 -22.11 -10.49
CA LEU A 269 1.80 -20.86 -10.08
C LEU A 269 1.11 -20.27 -8.84
N PHE A 270 -0.22 -20.26 -8.82
CA PHE A 270 -0.97 -19.70 -7.69
C PHE A 270 -1.08 -20.67 -6.52
N GLU A 271 -0.98 -21.98 -6.74
CA GLU A 271 -0.83 -22.99 -5.68
C GLU A 271 0.49 -22.81 -4.93
N GLU A 272 1.59 -22.61 -5.68
CA GLU A 272 2.90 -22.30 -5.13
C GLU A 272 2.88 -20.96 -4.39
N LEU A 273 2.31 -19.91 -5.00
CA LEU A 273 2.18 -18.60 -4.34
C LEU A 273 1.38 -18.70 -3.05
N ALA A 274 0.26 -19.42 -3.02
CA ALA A 274 -0.55 -19.62 -1.82
C ALA A 274 0.24 -20.31 -0.71
N THR A 275 1.00 -21.34 -1.07
CA THR A 275 1.88 -22.07 -0.14
C THR A 275 2.97 -21.16 0.42
N ASN A 276 3.69 -20.46 -0.46
CA ASN A 276 4.78 -19.56 -0.08
C ASN A 276 4.29 -18.41 0.79
N VAL A 277 3.13 -17.81 0.47
CA VAL A 277 2.51 -16.77 1.28
C VAL A 277 2.12 -17.29 2.67
N ALA A 278 1.59 -18.51 2.77
CA ALA A 278 1.20 -19.11 4.03
C ALA A 278 2.39 -19.31 4.97
N VAL A 279 3.52 -19.80 4.45
CA VAL A 279 4.70 -20.18 5.27
C VAL A 279 5.71 -19.06 5.46
N ALA A 280 5.75 -18.06 4.57
CA ALA A 280 6.75 -17.01 4.62
C ALA A 280 6.67 -16.21 5.93
N PRO A 281 7.79 -16.10 6.69
CA PRO A 281 7.83 -15.31 7.91
C PRO A 281 7.93 -13.81 7.59
N PRO A 282 7.53 -12.93 8.52
CA PRO A 282 7.80 -11.50 8.41
C PRO A 282 9.30 -11.22 8.60
N VAL A 283 10.03 -10.96 7.51
CA VAL A 283 11.45 -10.60 7.59
C VAL A 283 11.65 -9.10 7.74
N ARG A 284 12.71 -8.69 8.43
CA ARG A 284 13.13 -7.28 8.47
C ARG A 284 13.94 -7.00 7.19
N PRO A 285 13.44 -6.17 6.26
CA PRO A 285 14.12 -5.92 5.00
C PRO A 285 15.36 -5.04 5.19
N LYS A 286 16.25 -5.03 4.20
CA LYS A 286 17.37 -4.09 4.08
C LYS A 286 17.11 -3.11 2.94
N PRO A 287 16.54 -1.93 3.22
CA PRO A 287 16.28 -0.95 2.16
C PRO A 287 17.59 -0.51 1.50
N GLN A 288 17.55 -0.35 0.18
CA GLN A 288 18.67 0.07 -0.64
C GLN A 288 18.71 1.61 -0.75
N THR A 289 19.91 2.16 -0.88
CA THR A 289 20.08 3.58 -1.25
C THR A 289 19.70 3.80 -2.72
N GLN A 290 19.54 5.06 -3.11
CA GLN A 290 19.30 5.43 -4.51
C GLN A 290 20.38 4.86 -5.44
N ASP A 291 21.66 4.96 -5.06
CA ASP A 291 22.77 4.46 -5.87
C ASP A 291 22.78 2.94 -5.99
N GLN A 292 22.42 2.22 -4.92
CA GLN A 292 22.29 0.76 -4.93
C GLN A 292 21.16 0.30 -5.85
N LEU A 293 20.00 0.96 -5.78
CA LEU A 293 18.86 0.71 -6.67
C LEU A 293 19.22 0.96 -8.13
N LEU A 294 19.84 2.11 -8.41
CA LEU A 294 20.31 2.40 -9.75
C LEU A 294 21.33 1.35 -10.18
N GLY A 295 22.23 0.92 -9.28
CA GLY A 295 23.22 -0.15 -9.48
C GLY A 295 22.69 -1.45 -10.09
N LEU A 296 21.39 -1.74 -9.96
CA LEU A 296 20.74 -2.88 -10.61
C LEU A 296 20.65 -2.75 -12.13
N PHE A 297 20.73 -1.52 -12.66
CA PHE A 297 20.62 -1.18 -14.07
C PHE A 297 21.97 -0.72 -14.63
N SER A 298 22.17 -0.86 -15.95
CA SER A 298 23.41 -0.39 -16.59
C SER A 298 23.56 1.15 -16.48
N ALA A 299 24.81 1.60 -16.32
CA ALA A 299 25.11 3.03 -16.15
C ALA A 299 24.75 3.86 -17.41
N GLU A 300 24.93 3.28 -18.61
CA GLU A 300 24.58 3.90 -19.90
C GLU A 300 23.09 4.25 -20.00
N VAL A 301 22.22 3.45 -19.37
CA VAL A 301 20.76 3.65 -19.41
C VAL A 301 20.29 4.74 -18.43
N THR A 302 21.07 5.03 -17.38
CA THR A 302 20.60 5.86 -16.25
C THR A 302 21.12 7.28 -16.23
N GLY A 303 22.10 7.65 -17.08
CA GLY A 303 22.63 9.02 -17.13
C GLY A 303 23.25 9.51 -15.82
N ARG A 304 23.73 8.58 -14.96
CA ARG A 304 24.13 8.80 -13.56
C ARG A 304 25.22 9.85 -13.33
N ASN A 305 25.93 10.26 -14.37
CA ASN A 305 27.02 11.23 -14.28
C ASN A 305 26.55 12.69 -14.42
N PHE A 306 25.24 12.94 -14.48
CA PHE A 306 24.71 14.28 -14.55
C PHE A 306 25.00 15.05 -13.26
N GLN A 307 25.71 16.17 -13.38
CA GLN A 307 25.98 17.07 -12.25
C GLN A 307 24.84 18.05 -12.11
N MET A 308 24.18 18.05 -10.94
CA MET A 308 23.14 19.02 -10.64
C MET A 308 23.76 20.40 -10.45
N GLU A 309 23.32 21.37 -11.25
CA GLU A 309 23.60 22.79 -11.04
C GLU A 309 22.45 23.40 -10.22
N PRO A 310 22.71 23.92 -9.01
CA PRO A 310 21.68 24.57 -8.22
C PRO A 310 21.16 25.83 -8.91
N ALA A 311 19.84 25.92 -9.08
CA ALA A 311 19.22 27.16 -9.57
C ALA A 311 19.40 28.29 -8.57
N THR A 312 19.74 29.48 -9.06
CA THR A 312 19.86 30.70 -8.26
C THR A 312 18.50 31.40 -8.12
N THR A 313 18.38 32.32 -7.15
CA THR A 313 17.23 33.23 -7.05
C THR A 313 17.01 34.00 -8.36
N PHE A 314 18.08 34.33 -9.07
CA PHE A 314 18.00 34.98 -10.36
C PHE A 314 17.37 34.06 -11.43
N ASP A 315 17.77 32.79 -11.50
CA ASP A 315 17.20 31.83 -12.46
C ASP A 315 15.69 31.62 -12.24
N MET A 316 15.25 31.68 -10.98
CA MET A 316 13.86 31.44 -10.61
C MET A 316 12.95 32.67 -10.79
N VAL A 317 13.42 33.87 -10.47
CA VAL A 317 12.57 35.07 -10.42
C VAL A 317 13.18 36.34 -11.05
N GLY A 318 14.34 36.24 -11.70
CA GLY A 318 15.03 37.35 -12.36
C GLY A 318 15.52 38.45 -11.41
N LYS A 319 15.61 38.16 -10.11
CA LYS A 319 16.05 39.11 -9.08
C LYS A 319 17.42 38.72 -8.56
N HIS A 320 18.33 39.68 -8.52
CA HIS A 320 19.56 39.54 -7.77
C HIS A 320 19.25 39.63 -6.27
N GLU A 321 19.68 38.63 -5.53
CA GLU A 321 19.63 38.66 -4.08
C GLU A 321 20.67 39.66 -3.57
N LEU A 322 20.20 40.80 -3.05
CA LEU A 322 21.06 41.71 -2.30
C LEU A 322 21.31 41.07 -0.93
N ILE A 323 22.32 40.20 -0.86
CA ILE A 323 22.83 39.71 0.42
C ILE A 323 23.45 40.91 1.14
N LYS A 324 22.67 41.54 2.04
CA LYS A 324 23.21 42.52 2.99
C LYS A 324 23.83 41.72 4.14
N PRO A 325 25.16 41.81 4.37
CA PRO A 325 25.78 41.20 5.53
C PRO A 325 25.09 41.73 6.79
N THR A 326 24.68 40.84 7.69
CA THR A 326 24.20 41.24 9.01
C THR A 326 25.37 41.90 9.77
N LEU A 327 25.15 43.11 10.29
CA LEU A 327 26.11 43.80 11.17
C LEU A 327 26.03 43.27 12.61
N GLU A 328 25.50 42.06 12.82
CA GLU A 328 25.50 41.44 14.14
C GLU A 328 26.94 41.17 14.55
N VAL A 329 27.41 41.93 15.53
CA VAL A 329 28.65 41.66 16.25
C VAL A 329 28.41 40.37 17.02
N VAL A 330 28.95 39.26 16.50
CA VAL A 330 29.11 38.04 17.28
C VAL A 330 30.14 38.37 18.36
N TYR A 331 29.68 38.52 19.60
CA TYR A 331 30.60 38.56 20.73
C TYR A 331 31.19 37.17 20.87
N ASP A 332 32.50 37.03 20.64
CA ASP A 332 33.22 35.82 21.02
C ASP A 332 33.01 35.62 22.54
N ALA A 333 32.50 34.45 22.92
CA ALA A 333 32.34 34.07 24.31
C ALA A 333 33.73 34.04 24.97
N ALA A 334 33.98 34.98 25.87
CA ALA A 334 35.14 35.03 26.74
C ALA A 334 35.10 33.91 27.80
#